data_AF-A0A0C3PM85-F1
#
_entry.id   AF-A0A0C3PM85-F1
#
_cell.length_a   1.000
_cell.length_b   1.000
_cell.length_c   1.000
_cell.angle_alpha   90.00
_cell.angle_beta   90.00
_cell.angle_gamma   90.00
#
_symmetry.space_group_name_H-M   'P 1'
#
loop_
_entity.id
_entity.type
_entity.pdbx_description
1 polymer ?
#
loop_
_entity_poly.entity_id
_entity_poly.type
_entity_poly.pdbx_seq_one_letter_code
_entity_poly.pdbx_strand_id
1 'polypeptide(L)'
;MASDLSSSPSTTPPPPSSRRRPRPQGIGIDPSALAGKVLTRISCSPKHPCMQLHFVDGTVYQILVAGYDPVHRGLPKALEMDPILDSLLGAADGSVELQRTIDQCVLVTLTDKAFESRQREQRWDQNHVGVAFKFREDQVWHCVWAMLTDHENGICVFRSYSDVYLDQLQLRHSP
;
A
#
# COMPACT_ATOMS: atom_id res chain seq x y z
N MET A 1 54.50 2.40 -39.98
CA MET A 1 53.05 2.16 -39.93
C MET A 1 52.81 0.91 -39.10
N ALA A 2 52.39 1.09 -37.86
CA ALA A 2 51.64 0.12 -37.05
C ALA A 2 51.10 0.94 -35.87
N SER A 3 49.78 1.05 -35.80
CA SER A 3 49.05 1.86 -34.82
C SER A 3 48.65 0.95 -33.66
N ASP A 4 49.14 1.23 -32.46
CA ASP A 4 48.64 0.61 -31.22
C ASP A 4 47.61 1.54 -30.56
N LEU A 5 46.37 1.06 -30.50
CA LEU A 5 45.23 1.69 -29.85
C LEU A 5 45.28 1.36 -28.35
N SER A 6 45.63 2.34 -27.52
CA SER A 6 45.51 2.25 -26.06
C SER A 6 44.07 2.57 -25.64
N SER A 7 43.27 1.53 -25.38
CA SER A 7 41.92 1.63 -24.83
C SER A 7 41.97 1.88 -23.32
N SER A 8 41.62 3.09 -22.89
CA SER A 8 41.41 3.41 -21.47
C SER A 8 40.09 2.79 -20.96
N PRO A 9 40.08 2.07 -19.82
CA PRO A 9 38.83 1.58 -19.25
C PRO A 9 38.06 2.73 -18.59
N SER A 10 36.91 3.09 -19.18
CA SER A 10 35.92 3.96 -18.56
C SER A 10 35.33 3.27 -17.34
N THR A 11 35.75 3.72 -16.15
CA THR A 11 35.20 3.24 -14.88
C THR A 11 33.86 3.90 -14.64
N THR A 12 32.78 3.20 -14.99
CA THR A 12 31.41 3.63 -14.68
C THR A 12 31.20 3.58 -13.16
N PRO A 13 30.75 4.66 -12.50
CA PRO A 13 30.41 4.58 -11.09
C PRO A 13 29.19 3.66 -10.89
N PRO A 14 29.14 2.86 -9.81
CA PRO A 14 27.99 2.03 -9.51
C PRO A 14 26.75 2.91 -9.25
N PRO A 15 25.55 2.45 -9.63
CA PRO A 15 24.32 3.17 -9.33
C PRO A 15 24.19 3.35 -7.81
N PRO A 16 23.64 4.49 -7.34
CA PRO A 16 23.45 4.73 -5.92
C PRO A 16 22.63 3.58 -5.35
N SER A 17 23.23 2.82 -4.43
CA SER A 17 22.56 1.74 -3.70
C SER A 17 21.28 2.31 -3.10
N SER A 18 20.13 1.84 -3.58
CA SER A 18 18.83 2.09 -2.97
C SER A 18 18.97 1.73 -1.49
N ARG A 19 19.05 2.75 -0.63
CA ARG A 19 18.99 2.57 0.81
C ARG A 19 17.61 1.99 1.08
N ARG A 20 17.53 0.66 1.20
CA ARG A 20 16.38 -0.01 1.79
C ARG A 20 16.17 0.67 3.14
N ARG A 21 15.13 1.52 3.24
CA ARG A 21 14.68 1.98 4.55
C ARG A 21 14.40 0.71 5.36
N PRO A 22 14.90 0.60 6.60
CA PRO A 22 14.50 -0.47 7.49
C PRO A 22 12.98 -0.51 7.50
N ARG A 23 12.38 -1.69 7.26
CA ARG A 23 10.95 -1.90 7.53
C ARG A 23 10.68 -1.38 8.95
N PRO A 24 9.58 -0.66 9.20
CA PRO A 24 9.17 -0.37 10.57
C PRO A 24 9.02 -1.71 11.29
N GLN A 25 10.04 -2.10 12.06
CA GLN A 25 10.00 -3.33 12.83
C GLN A 25 8.98 -3.11 13.94
N GLY A 26 7.88 -3.87 13.93
CA GLY A 26 6.96 -3.97 15.07
C GLY A 26 5.64 -3.20 14.98
N ILE A 27 5.22 -2.72 13.79
CA ILE A 27 3.86 -2.18 13.63
C ILE A 27 3.00 -3.21 12.88
N GLY A 28 1.89 -3.60 13.50
CA GLY A 28 0.92 -4.53 12.93
C GLY A 28 1.21 -6.01 13.18
N ILE A 29 0.35 -6.84 12.62
CA ILE A 29 0.41 -8.30 12.71
C ILE A 29 1.07 -8.90 11.45
N ASP A 30 1.52 -10.15 11.56
CA ASP A 30 1.98 -10.91 10.40
C ASP A 30 0.81 -11.19 9.44
N PRO A 31 0.87 -10.77 8.16
CA PRO A 31 -0.17 -11.07 7.17
C PRO A 31 -0.46 -12.55 6.99
N SER A 32 0.51 -13.44 7.29
CA SER A 32 0.30 -14.89 7.20
C SER A 32 -0.85 -15.38 8.08
N ALA A 33 -1.21 -14.62 9.14
CA ALA A 33 -2.35 -14.90 10.02
C ALA A 33 -3.71 -14.87 9.31
N LEU A 34 -3.80 -14.28 8.11
CA LEU A 34 -5.02 -14.24 7.31
C LEU A 34 -5.18 -15.47 6.41
N ALA A 35 -4.10 -16.22 6.14
CA ALA A 35 -4.15 -17.39 5.28
C ALA A 35 -5.11 -18.46 5.84
N GLY A 36 -5.99 -18.97 4.98
CA GLY A 36 -7.03 -19.94 5.32
C GLY A 36 -8.30 -19.34 5.90
N LYS A 37 -8.33 -18.04 6.28
CA LYS A 37 -9.56 -17.42 6.77
C LYS A 37 -10.54 -17.13 5.64
N VAL A 38 -11.83 -17.26 5.93
CA VAL A 38 -12.92 -16.97 4.99
C VAL A 38 -13.42 -15.54 5.24
N LEU A 39 -13.16 -14.67 4.27
CA LEU A 39 -13.57 -13.28 4.26
C LEU A 39 -15.04 -13.19 3.88
N THR A 40 -15.83 -12.52 4.70
CA THR A 40 -17.28 -12.31 4.52
C THR A 40 -17.61 -10.91 4.01
N ARG A 41 -16.77 -9.92 4.37
CA ARG A 41 -17.00 -8.53 4.00
C ARG A 41 -15.71 -7.73 3.95
N ILE A 42 -15.59 -6.86 2.94
CA ILE A 42 -14.58 -5.80 2.86
C ILE A 42 -15.31 -4.46 2.96
N SER A 43 -14.74 -3.50 3.68
CA SER A 43 -15.27 -2.13 3.72
C SER A 43 -14.17 -1.09 3.85
N CYS A 44 -14.24 -0.04 3.05
CA CYS A 44 -13.41 1.15 3.19
C CYS A 44 -14.09 2.20 4.07
N SER A 45 -13.33 2.86 4.94
CA SER A 45 -13.86 3.97 5.72
C SER A 45 -13.99 5.23 4.84
N PRO A 46 -15.15 5.92 4.87
CA PRO A 46 -15.31 7.18 4.13
C PRO A 46 -14.58 8.36 4.80
N LYS A 47 -14.13 8.20 6.05
CA LYS A 47 -13.53 9.29 6.85
C LYS A 47 -12.04 9.14 7.07
N HIS A 48 -11.53 7.91 6.98
CA HIS A 48 -10.17 7.56 7.34
C HIS A 48 -9.59 6.62 6.26
N PRO A 49 -8.30 6.70 5.93
CA PRO A 49 -7.66 5.80 5.00
C PRO A 49 -7.45 4.44 5.68
N CYS A 50 -8.52 3.69 5.88
CA CYS A 50 -8.49 2.35 6.39
C CYS A 50 -9.49 1.44 5.67
N MET A 51 -9.10 0.18 5.55
CA MET A 51 -9.94 -0.89 4.99
C MET A 51 -10.11 -1.96 6.06
N GLN A 52 -11.34 -2.40 6.29
CA GLN A 52 -11.67 -3.47 7.22
C GLN A 52 -11.97 -4.77 6.46
N LEU A 53 -11.49 -5.87 7.01
CA LEU A 53 -11.64 -7.24 6.52
C LEU A 53 -12.36 -8.05 7.61
N HIS A 54 -13.61 -8.43 7.37
CA HIS A 54 -14.43 -9.19 8.30
C HIS A 54 -14.45 -10.66 7.91
N PHE A 55 -14.25 -11.56 8.87
CA PHE A 55 -14.12 -12.99 8.63
C PHE A 55 -15.23 -13.80 9.29
N VAL A 56 -15.48 -15.01 8.78
CA VAL A 56 -16.51 -15.94 9.28
C VAL A 56 -16.33 -16.28 10.76
N ASP A 57 -15.08 -16.33 11.25
CA ASP A 57 -14.76 -16.62 12.65
C ASP A 57 -15.02 -15.44 13.60
N GLY A 58 -15.61 -14.35 13.10
CA GLY A 58 -15.89 -13.13 13.85
C GLY A 58 -14.68 -12.21 14.04
N THR A 59 -13.50 -12.61 13.57
CA THR A 59 -12.33 -11.72 13.61
C THR A 59 -12.43 -10.61 12.57
N VAL A 60 -11.96 -9.43 12.95
CA VAL A 60 -11.90 -8.27 12.05
C VAL A 60 -10.45 -7.79 12.01
N TYR A 61 -9.93 -7.65 10.80
CA TYR A 61 -8.61 -7.08 10.55
C TYR A 61 -8.74 -5.76 9.80
N GLN A 62 -7.71 -4.93 9.88
CA GLN A 62 -7.69 -3.62 9.24
C GLN A 62 -6.36 -3.38 8.54
N ILE A 63 -6.43 -2.86 7.32
CA ILE A 63 -5.30 -2.26 6.63
C ILE A 63 -5.28 -0.78 6.99
N LEU A 64 -4.18 -0.34 7.59
CA LEU A 64 -3.98 1.00 8.14
C LEU A 64 -2.77 1.68 7.50
N VAL A 65 -2.80 3.01 7.42
CA VAL A 65 -1.67 3.81 6.91
C VAL A 65 -0.71 4.16 8.05
N ALA A 66 0.58 3.86 7.88
CA ALA A 66 1.61 4.18 8.85
C ALA A 66 1.70 5.71 9.08
N GLY A 67 1.75 6.11 10.35
CA GLY A 67 1.81 7.53 10.73
C GLY A 67 0.55 8.34 10.38
N TYR A 68 -0.60 7.70 10.15
CA TYR A 68 -1.89 8.39 10.10
C TYR A 68 -2.45 8.58 11.51
N ASP A 69 -2.72 9.83 11.88
CA ASP A 69 -3.43 10.19 13.11
C ASP A 69 -4.83 10.71 12.73
N PRO A 70 -5.92 10.06 13.20
CA PRO A 70 -7.28 10.53 12.91
C PRO A 70 -7.61 11.91 13.50
N VAL A 71 -6.89 12.33 14.55
CA VAL A 71 -7.02 13.67 15.19
C VAL A 71 -6.24 14.70 14.38
N HIS A 72 -4.99 14.39 14.00
CA HIS A 72 -4.11 15.27 13.21
C HIS A 72 -3.86 14.69 11.82
N ARG A 73 -4.87 14.77 10.95
CA ARG A 73 -4.88 14.09 9.64
C ARG A 73 -3.74 14.50 8.71
N GLY A 74 -3.27 15.74 8.83
CA GLY A 74 -2.23 16.29 7.96
C GLY A 74 -2.67 16.36 6.49
N LEU A 75 -1.73 16.09 5.58
CA LEU A 75 -2.01 16.03 4.15
C LEU A 75 -2.98 14.85 3.81
N PRO A 76 -3.88 15.01 2.83
CA PRO A 76 -4.83 13.97 2.44
C PRO A 76 -4.17 12.66 2.04
N LYS A 77 -4.43 11.60 2.82
CA LYS A 77 -4.04 10.22 2.54
C LYS A 77 -5.27 9.43 2.10
N ALA A 78 -5.12 8.63 1.06
CA ALA A 78 -6.14 7.71 0.58
C ALA A 78 -5.54 6.31 0.45
N LEU A 79 -6.38 5.29 0.69
CA LEU A 79 -6.04 3.95 0.25
C LEU A 79 -6.36 3.82 -1.24
N GLU A 80 -5.47 3.14 -1.93
CA GLU A 80 -5.56 2.81 -3.35
C GLU A 80 -5.44 1.30 -3.48
N MET A 81 -5.96 0.76 -4.58
CA MET A 81 -5.95 -0.68 -4.82
C MET A 81 -5.95 -1.04 -6.29
N ASP A 82 -5.73 -2.32 -6.59
CA ASP A 82 -5.81 -2.80 -7.97
C ASP A 82 -7.24 -2.61 -8.54
N PRO A 83 -7.37 -2.41 -9.87
CA PRO A 83 -8.67 -2.10 -10.48
C PRO A 83 -9.75 -3.18 -10.28
N ILE A 84 -9.36 -4.44 -10.08
CA ILE A 84 -10.31 -5.54 -9.88
C ILE A 84 -10.94 -5.41 -8.50
N LEU A 85 -10.12 -5.18 -7.46
CA LEU A 85 -10.61 -4.94 -6.11
C LEU A 85 -11.39 -3.62 -6.02
N ASP A 86 -10.92 -2.56 -6.68
CA ASP A 86 -11.61 -1.27 -6.70
C ASP A 86 -13.00 -1.39 -7.34
N SER A 87 -13.11 -2.07 -8.48
CA SER A 87 -14.40 -2.32 -9.15
C SER A 87 -15.39 -3.07 -8.26
N LEU A 88 -14.89 -4.01 -7.45
CA LEU A 88 -15.71 -4.78 -6.51
C LEU A 88 -16.31 -3.88 -5.42
N LEU A 89 -15.56 -2.88 -4.95
CA LEU A 89 -16.00 -1.94 -3.91
C LEU A 89 -16.81 -0.76 -4.46
N GLY A 90 -16.46 -0.26 -5.64
CA GLY A 90 -17.15 0.83 -6.32
C GLY A 90 -18.58 0.47 -6.73
N ALA A 91 -18.85 -0.81 -6.99
CA ALA A 91 -20.21 -1.32 -7.20
C ALA A 91 -21.06 -1.34 -5.91
N ALA A 92 -20.44 -1.18 -4.73
CA ALA A 92 -21.05 -1.53 -3.45
C ALA A 92 -20.91 -0.42 -2.39
N ASP A 93 -20.97 0.86 -2.79
CA ASP A 93 -20.88 2.02 -1.89
C ASP A 93 -19.67 2.00 -0.92
N GLY A 94 -18.57 1.33 -1.32
CA GLY A 94 -17.37 1.17 -0.49
C GLY A 94 -17.41 0.01 0.51
N SER A 95 -18.42 -0.86 0.47
CA SER A 95 -18.42 -2.13 1.19
C SER A 95 -19.07 -3.26 0.42
N VAL A 96 -18.39 -4.40 0.32
CA VAL A 96 -18.88 -5.56 -0.43
C VAL A 96 -18.94 -6.80 0.47
N GLU A 97 -20.04 -7.53 0.37
CA GLU A 97 -20.17 -8.87 0.92
C GLU A 97 -19.66 -9.88 -0.11
N LEU A 98 -18.81 -10.79 0.36
CA LEU A 98 -18.19 -11.81 -0.47
C LEU A 98 -17.93 -13.02 0.41
N GLN A 99 -17.88 -14.22 -0.16
CA GLN A 99 -17.48 -15.41 0.57
C GLN A 99 -16.28 -16.01 -0.13
N ARG A 100 -15.10 -15.49 0.21
CA ARG A 100 -13.83 -15.88 -0.42
C ARG A 100 -12.80 -16.25 0.63
N THR A 101 -12.02 -17.27 0.36
CA THR A 101 -10.95 -17.74 1.26
C THR A 101 -9.66 -17.03 0.90
N ILE A 102 -9.00 -16.42 1.88
CA ILE A 102 -7.64 -15.92 1.66
C ILE A 102 -6.70 -17.12 1.56
N ASP A 103 -6.06 -17.28 0.41
CA ASP A 103 -5.05 -18.32 0.20
C ASP A 103 -3.69 -17.88 0.73
N GLN A 104 -3.28 -16.66 0.36
CA GLN A 104 -2.03 -16.05 0.79
C GLN A 104 -2.24 -14.56 1.08
N CYS A 105 -1.47 -14.04 2.03
CA CYS A 105 -1.44 -12.61 2.35
C CYS A 105 -0.02 -12.25 2.78
N VAL A 106 0.52 -11.16 2.22
CA VAL A 106 1.91 -10.74 2.38
C VAL A 106 2.06 -9.22 2.35
N LEU A 107 3.13 -8.70 2.96
CA LEU A 107 3.59 -7.34 2.72
C LEU A 107 4.50 -7.33 1.49
N VAL A 108 4.20 -6.45 0.54
CA VAL A 108 4.99 -6.25 -0.68
C VAL A 108 5.66 -4.89 -0.66
N THR A 109 6.80 -4.77 -1.33
CA THR A 109 7.43 -3.47 -1.58
C THR A 109 7.10 -3.03 -2.99
N LEU A 110 6.46 -1.87 -3.10
CA LEU A 110 6.10 -1.20 -4.35
C LEU A 110 7.10 -0.09 -4.63
N THR A 111 7.32 0.22 -5.91
CA THR A 111 8.17 1.33 -6.35
C THR A 111 7.38 2.18 -7.32
N ASP A 112 7.09 3.42 -6.94
CA ASP A 112 6.24 4.33 -7.71
C ASP A 112 6.90 5.71 -7.89
N LYS A 113 6.43 6.45 -8.89
CA LYS A 113 6.90 7.81 -9.16
C LYS A 113 6.16 8.83 -8.28
N ALA A 114 6.89 9.43 -7.35
CA ALA A 114 6.45 10.56 -6.55
C ALA A 114 6.92 11.88 -7.17
N PHE A 115 6.22 12.98 -6.86
CA PHE A 115 6.57 14.30 -7.40
C PHE A 115 6.12 15.47 -6.50
N GLU A 116 6.76 16.62 -6.71
CA GLU A 116 6.38 17.92 -6.16
C GLU A 116 6.56 18.99 -7.25
N SER A 117 5.57 19.87 -7.43
CA SER A 117 5.60 20.91 -8.47
C SER A 117 5.41 22.35 -7.94
N ARG A 118 5.18 22.52 -6.63
CA ARG A 118 4.89 23.83 -6.01
C ARG A 118 6.02 24.84 -6.13
N GLN A 119 7.24 24.41 -5.82
CA GLN A 119 8.42 25.28 -5.85
C GLN A 119 9.26 25.03 -7.11
N ARG A 120 9.55 23.74 -7.35
CA ARG A 120 10.33 23.27 -8.48
C ARG A 120 9.81 21.89 -8.84
N GLU A 121 9.64 21.63 -10.12
CA GLU A 121 9.26 20.29 -10.57
C GLU A 121 10.37 19.29 -10.22
N GLN A 122 10.03 18.36 -9.33
CA GLN A 122 10.89 17.28 -8.87
C GLN A 122 10.12 15.97 -8.99
N ARG A 123 10.82 14.91 -9.40
CA ARG A 123 10.28 13.55 -9.50
C ARG A 123 11.30 12.55 -8.96
N TRP A 124 10.84 11.56 -8.22
CA TRP A 124 11.71 10.51 -7.68
C TRP A 124 10.99 9.17 -7.61
N ASP A 125 11.78 8.09 -7.61
CA ASP A 125 11.26 6.77 -7.26
C ASP A 125 11.12 6.66 -5.75
N GLN A 126 9.92 6.30 -5.29
CA GLN A 126 9.63 6.07 -3.89
C GLN A 126 9.26 4.60 -3.68
N ASN A 127 10.00 3.95 -2.77
CA ASN A 127 9.61 2.65 -2.26
C ASN A 127 8.63 2.81 -1.10
N HIS A 128 7.59 2.00 -1.09
CA HIS A 128 6.61 1.93 0.01
C HIS A 128 6.06 0.51 0.16
N VAL A 129 5.43 0.24 1.29
CA VAL A 129 4.84 -1.07 1.61
C VAL A 129 3.35 -1.10 1.25
N GLY A 130 2.97 -2.12 0.49
CA GLY A 130 1.58 -2.51 0.24
C GLY A 130 1.20 -3.80 0.99
N VAL A 131 -0.10 -4.01 1.21
CA VAL A 131 -0.66 -5.31 1.62
C VAL A 131 -1.20 -5.99 0.37
N ALA A 132 -0.72 -7.19 0.07
CA ALA A 132 -1.23 -8.00 -1.03
C ALA A 132 -1.82 -9.31 -0.50
N PHE A 133 -3.00 -9.68 -1.00
CA PHE A 133 -3.65 -10.93 -0.67
C PHE A 133 -4.23 -11.60 -1.92
N LYS A 134 -4.36 -12.91 -1.84
CA LYS A 134 -4.83 -13.76 -2.94
C LYS A 134 -6.05 -14.53 -2.49
N PHE A 135 -7.13 -14.49 -3.27
CA PHE A 135 -8.26 -15.37 -3.01
C PHE A 135 -8.00 -16.77 -3.56
N ARG A 136 -8.45 -17.78 -2.84
CA ARG A 136 -8.32 -19.18 -3.26
C ARG A 136 -9.14 -19.45 -4.53
N GLU A 137 -10.27 -18.76 -4.67
CA GLU A 137 -11.26 -19.07 -5.69
C GLU A 137 -10.91 -18.55 -7.09
N ASP A 138 -10.25 -17.40 -7.20
CA ASP A 138 -9.84 -16.83 -8.50
C ASP A 138 -8.32 -16.91 -8.73
N GLN A 139 -7.54 -17.17 -7.68
CA GLN A 139 -6.09 -17.21 -7.71
C GLN A 139 -5.46 -15.89 -8.22
N VAL A 140 -6.13 -14.76 -8.04
CA VAL A 140 -5.67 -13.42 -8.42
C VAL A 140 -5.11 -12.70 -7.19
N TRP A 141 -3.99 -11.99 -7.37
CA TRP A 141 -3.44 -11.11 -6.34
C TRP A 141 -4.15 -9.77 -6.39
N HIS A 142 -4.64 -9.36 -5.22
CA HIS A 142 -5.12 -8.02 -4.96
C HIS A 142 -4.12 -7.28 -4.10
N CYS A 143 -3.96 -5.98 -4.34
CA CYS A 143 -2.99 -5.17 -3.63
C CYS A 143 -3.64 -3.87 -3.16
N VAL A 144 -3.35 -3.49 -1.92
CA VAL A 144 -3.80 -2.26 -1.28
C VAL A 144 -2.57 -1.48 -0.82
N TRP A 145 -2.52 -0.19 -1.13
CA TRP A 145 -1.44 0.72 -0.72
C TRP A 145 -1.98 2.10 -0.36
N ALA A 146 -1.10 3.00 0.09
CA ALA A 146 -1.51 4.35 0.47
C ALA A 146 -0.83 5.42 -0.38
N MET A 147 -1.64 6.34 -0.90
CA MET A 147 -1.18 7.53 -1.60
C MET A 147 -1.45 8.77 -0.76
N LEU A 148 -0.51 9.70 -0.82
CA LEU A 148 -0.62 11.04 -0.28
C LEU A 148 -0.66 12.03 -1.43
N THR A 149 -1.70 12.85 -1.51
CA THR A 149 -1.83 13.87 -2.55
C THR A 149 -2.17 15.23 -1.97
N ASP A 150 -1.68 16.27 -2.63
CA ASP A 150 -2.09 17.64 -2.37
C ASP A 150 -2.45 18.33 -3.68
N HIS A 151 -3.50 19.14 -3.61
CA HIS A 151 -4.10 19.78 -4.77
C HIS A 151 -4.20 21.30 -4.56
N GLU A 152 -3.73 22.06 -5.53
CA GLU A 152 -3.89 23.52 -5.58
C GLU A 152 -4.73 23.85 -6.81
N ASN A 153 -5.84 24.56 -6.62
CA ASN A 153 -6.79 24.91 -7.71
C ASN A 153 -7.24 23.70 -8.56
N GLY A 154 -7.41 22.53 -7.92
CA GLY A 154 -7.80 21.28 -8.59
C GLY A 154 -6.67 20.53 -9.31
N ILE A 155 -5.44 21.06 -9.29
CA ILE A 155 -4.26 20.44 -9.91
C ILE A 155 -3.46 19.73 -8.82
N CYS A 156 -3.12 18.46 -9.04
CA CYS A 156 -2.25 17.73 -8.12
C CYS A 156 -0.83 18.30 -8.20
N VAL A 157 -0.39 18.95 -7.12
CA VAL A 157 0.93 19.61 -7.03
C VAL A 157 1.94 18.80 -6.22
N PHE A 158 1.49 17.78 -5.52
CA PHE A 158 2.32 16.88 -4.74
C PHE A 158 1.70 15.49 -4.71
N ARG A 159 2.52 14.48 -4.97
CA ARG A 159 2.17 13.07 -4.78
C ARG A 159 3.34 12.34 -4.12
N SER A 160 3.05 11.62 -3.07
CA SER A 160 3.97 10.66 -2.45
C SER A 160 3.20 9.45 -1.93
N TYR A 161 3.91 8.51 -1.34
CA TYR A 161 3.35 7.24 -0.88
C TYR A 161 3.64 7.01 0.61
N SER A 162 2.81 6.21 1.27
CA SER A 162 3.01 5.82 2.66
C SER A 162 2.92 4.31 2.80
N ASP A 163 3.66 3.77 3.77
CA ASP A 163 3.57 2.35 4.09
C ASP A 163 2.18 2.04 4.67
N VAL A 164 1.60 0.91 4.26
CA VAL A 164 0.47 0.31 4.97
C VAL A 164 0.91 -0.87 5.82
N TYR A 165 0.11 -1.17 6.84
CA TYR A 165 0.28 -2.34 7.70
C TYR A 165 -1.07 -2.96 8.01
N LEU A 166 -1.03 -4.22 8.44
CA LEU A 166 -2.19 -4.98 8.86
C LEU A 166 -2.29 -4.97 10.39
N ASP A 167 -3.47 -4.78 10.94
CA ASP A 167 -3.73 -4.87 12.38
C ASP A 167 -5.01 -5.65 12.65
N GLN A 168 -5.19 -6.15 13.88
CA GLN A 168 -6.42 -6.80 14.30
C GLN A 168 -7.27 -5.82 15.10
N LEU A 169 -8.51 -5.59 14.65
CA LEU A 169 -9.45 -4.78 15.39
C LEU A 169 -9.91 -5.55 16.63
N GLN A 170 -9.44 -5.13 17.80
CA GLN A 170 -9.97 -5.59 19.07
C GLN A 170 -11.37 -4.99 19.25
N LEU A 171 -12.41 -5.75 18.92
CA LEU A 171 -13.78 -5.41 19.27
C LEU A 171 -13.84 -5.36 20.80
N ARG A 172 -13.80 -4.15 21.37
CA ARG A 172 -14.00 -3.97 22.81
C ARG A 172 -15.39 -4.51 23.13
N HIS A 173 -15.45 -5.61 23.86
CA HIS A 173 -16.63 -5.94 24.65
C HIS A 173 -16.80 -4.78 25.64
N SER A 174 -17.76 -3.88 25.38
CA SER A 174 -18.30 -3.04 26.45
C SER A 174 -18.93 -3.98 27.47
N PRO A 175 -18.58 -3.86 28.77
CA PRO A 175 -19.23 -4.62 29.83
C PRO A 175 -20.73 -4.27 29.96
#